data_AF-A0A7L2BFH8-F1
#
_entry.id   AF-A0A7L2BFH8-F1
#
_cell.length_a   1.000
_cell.length_b   1.000
_cell.length_c   1.000
_cell.angle_alpha   90.00
_cell.angle_beta   90.00
_cell.angle_gamma   90.00
#
_symmetry.space_group_name_H-M   'P 1'
#
loop_
_entity.id
_entity.type
_entity.pdbx_description
1 polymer ?
#
loop_
_entity_poly.entity_id
_entity_poly.type
_entity_poly.pdbx_seq_one_letter_code
_entity_poly.pdbx_strand_id
1 'polypeptide(L)'
;DFAAALLSKGKGAAFYIQPSTGTLEAFQQLTIEIAAYNNMWGEYQDNLVCKVGDLQPKLIPMQMTVKGCPIFLQVTGPQPEPPILRYSSLSRFGTQVSGGSPVLRRVQLNNPTPFDIRLDLKVYNLEPHDEKLLDLLVLFGDPFPLVDMAGNEAASSGGTSESEVLVELDARAIPCGSISPALESTDEKEISSQESTREKMISVLIQPHEGVPADSPYSVAPRQTVLPGGGSSDVFISFTPLVLPDAEAELCCDGLLLGFMSLDDKGVRMVPDKVRRAHGYNVPPVRVLMEAVLRHPLLEVEMDHDRGMVFYLVASDLLPARPFSGVLTDAVITQSLKLMNCTKVPLYFRLFLSTPSTPFSLSSTDLKKSTKTSHSKKEEGEQQLQHVLYPQQNMLVKVSFHTTLELLRCQHLPESQLLPGCQVLQLQNGERKLKFDQNLVIEHSNCTTQV
;
A
#
# COMPACT_ATOMS: atom_id res chain seq x y z
N ASP A 1 -10.96 19.31 30.34
CA ASP A 1 -10.23 19.66 31.58
C ASP A 1 -10.54 18.76 32.76
N PHE A 2 -11.81 18.59 33.17
CA PHE A 2 -12.17 17.75 34.33
C PHE A 2 -11.76 16.26 34.22
N ALA A 3 -12.09 15.59 33.11
CA ALA A 3 -11.70 14.19 32.88
C ALA A 3 -10.18 14.00 32.82
N ALA A 4 -9.46 14.96 32.23
CA ALA A 4 -7.99 14.96 32.19
C ALA A 4 -7.38 15.08 33.60
N ALA A 5 -7.98 15.89 34.47
CA ALA A 5 -7.55 15.99 35.87
C ALA A 5 -7.76 14.67 36.64
N LEU A 6 -8.89 13.98 36.44
CA LEU A 6 -9.16 12.67 37.07
C LEU A 6 -8.18 11.59 36.61
N LEU A 7 -7.76 11.63 35.34
CA LEU A 7 -6.83 10.66 34.73
C LEU A 7 -5.35 11.07 34.83
N SER A 8 -5.04 12.23 35.41
CA SER A 8 -3.68 12.79 35.52
C SER A 8 -2.67 11.89 36.23
N LYS A 9 -3.15 10.97 37.07
CA LYS A 9 -2.31 9.96 37.76
C LYS A 9 -1.77 8.86 36.83
N GLY A 10 -2.16 8.87 35.55
CA GLY A 10 -1.63 7.94 34.54
C GLY A 10 -2.01 6.48 34.74
N LYS A 11 -3.05 6.17 35.53
CA LYS A 11 -3.42 4.77 35.88
C LYS A 11 -4.30 4.07 34.84
N GLY A 12 -4.76 4.78 33.82
CA GLY A 12 -5.60 4.24 32.75
C GLY A 12 -7.11 4.38 32.98
N ALA A 13 -7.56 4.43 34.23
CA ALA A 13 -8.96 4.58 34.62
C ALA A 13 -9.13 5.32 35.95
N ALA A 14 -10.31 5.91 36.16
CA ALA A 14 -10.72 6.53 37.42
C ALA A 14 -12.23 6.41 37.63
N PHE A 15 -12.65 6.17 38.86
CA PHE A 15 -14.05 6.28 39.30
C PHE A 15 -14.22 7.58 40.09
N TYR A 16 -15.23 8.37 39.73
CA TYR A 16 -15.62 9.59 40.40
C TYR A 16 -17.00 9.43 41.02
N ILE A 17 -17.16 9.88 42.26
CA ILE A 17 -18.34 9.63 43.07
C ILE A 17 -18.94 10.96 43.52
N GLN A 18 -20.24 11.15 43.30
CA GLN A 18 -20.94 12.36 43.67
C GLN A 18 -22.36 12.07 44.22
N PRO A 19 -22.71 12.55 45.42
CA PRO A 19 -21.82 13.18 46.40
C PRO A 19 -20.86 12.15 47.03
N SER A 20 -19.62 12.55 47.31
CA SER A 20 -18.64 11.70 48.00
C SER A 20 -18.84 11.64 49.53
N THR A 21 -19.56 12.62 50.09
CA THR A 21 -19.91 12.74 51.51
C THR A 21 -21.25 13.47 51.65
N GLY A 22 -21.97 13.24 52.75
CA GLY A 22 -23.24 13.91 53.04
C GLY A 22 -23.87 13.43 54.35
N THR A 23 -25.00 14.03 54.72
CA THR A 23 -25.82 13.63 55.87
C THR A 23 -27.03 12.83 55.39
N LEU A 24 -27.33 11.74 56.07
CA LEU A 24 -28.50 10.91 55.81
C LEU A 24 -29.44 11.00 57.02
N GLU A 25 -30.58 11.66 56.83
CA GLU A 25 -31.62 11.76 57.86
C GLU A 25 -32.33 10.42 58.08
N ALA A 26 -33.06 10.31 59.20
CA ALA A 26 -33.82 9.11 59.50
C ALA A 26 -34.79 8.78 58.36
N PHE A 27 -34.71 7.55 57.85
CA PHE A 27 -35.52 7.04 56.73
C PHE A 27 -35.32 7.78 55.39
N GLN A 28 -34.30 8.62 55.27
CA GLN A 28 -33.97 9.27 54.00
C GLN A 28 -33.27 8.28 53.06
N GLN A 29 -33.51 8.47 51.75
CA GLN A 29 -32.74 7.83 50.69
C GLN A 29 -31.89 8.88 49.99
N LEU A 30 -30.62 8.56 49.75
CA LEU A 30 -29.69 9.38 48.98
C LEU A 30 -29.18 8.57 47.78
N THR A 31 -29.27 9.16 46.59
CA THR A 31 -28.69 8.59 45.36
C THR A 31 -27.25 9.07 45.22
N ILE A 32 -26.33 8.14 45.00
CA ILE A 32 -24.92 8.42 44.70
C ILE A 32 -24.68 8.10 43.23
N GLU A 33 -24.21 9.09 42.48
CA GLU A 33 -23.76 8.94 41.10
C GLU A 33 -22.31 8.48 41.07
N ILE A 34 -22.02 7.51 40.21
CA ILE A 34 -20.69 6.97 39.99
C ILE A 34 -20.37 7.12 38.50
N ALA A 35 -19.43 8.00 38.17
CA ALA A 35 -18.92 8.19 36.82
C ALA A 35 -17.58 7.48 36.65
N ALA A 36 -17.39 6.79 35.53
CA ALA A 36 -16.13 6.13 35.20
C ALA A 36 -15.46 6.82 34.00
N TYR A 37 -14.17 7.06 34.11
CA TYR A 37 -13.33 7.67 33.07
C TYR A 37 -12.16 6.75 32.75
N ASN A 38 -11.74 6.72 31.48
CA ASN A 38 -10.61 5.92 31.05
C ASN A 38 -9.83 6.58 29.90
N ASN A 39 -8.55 6.22 29.80
CA ASN A 39 -7.68 6.53 28.66
C ASN A 39 -6.80 5.34 28.26
N MET A 40 -7.13 4.13 28.72
CA MET A 40 -6.38 2.90 28.44
C MET A 40 -7.31 1.69 28.46
N TRP A 41 -7.10 0.70 27.57
CA TRP A 41 -7.83 -0.56 27.61
C TRP A 41 -7.46 -1.38 28.85
N GLY A 42 -8.32 -2.33 29.20
CA GLY A 42 -8.08 -3.28 30.29
C GLY A 42 -9.30 -3.58 31.13
N GLU A 43 -9.14 -4.56 32.00
CA GLU A 43 -10.06 -4.94 33.06
C GLU A 43 -9.61 -4.26 34.35
N TYR A 44 -10.49 -3.44 34.93
CA TYR A 44 -10.26 -2.67 36.14
C TYR A 44 -11.19 -3.15 37.24
N GLN A 45 -10.66 -3.32 38.43
CA GLN A 45 -11.38 -3.72 39.63
C GLN A 45 -10.99 -2.81 40.81
N ASP A 46 -11.98 -2.38 41.57
CA ASP A 46 -11.77 -1.62 42.80
C ASP A 46 -12.90 -1.87 43.81
N ASN A 47 -12.77 -1.33 45.01
CA ASN A 47 -13.82 -1.35 46.02
C ASN A 47 -14.18 0.07 46.43
N LEU A 48 -15.44 0.45 46.27
CA LEU A 48 -15.99 1.65 46.88
C LEU A 48 -16.21 1.38 48.37
N VAL A 49 -15.56 2.19 49.21
CA VAL A 49 -15.70 2.13 50.66
C VAL A 49 -16.80 3.08 51.11
N CYS A 50 -17.94 2.53 51.54
CA CYS A 50 -19.05 3.31 52.09
C CYS A 50 -19.03 3.26 53.61
N LYS A 51 -18.88 4.41 54.28
CA LYS A 51 -18.92 4.53 55.74
C LYS A 51 -20.10 5.40 56.16
N VAL A 52 -20.92 4.90 57.08
CA VAL A 52 -22.10 5.59 57.60
C VAL A 52 -21.99 5.70 59.12
N GLY A 53 -21.74 6.91 59.63
CA GLY A 53 -21.53 7.17 61.06
C GLY A 53 -20.47 6.25 61.68
N ASP A 54 -20.84 5.58 62.78
CA ASP A 54 -19.99 4.63 63.51
C ASP A 54 -20.15 3.17 63.06
N LEU A 55 -20.90 2.93 61.97
CA LEU A 55 -21.04 1.58 61.41
C LEU A 55 -19.76 1.11 60.73
N GLN A 56 -19.59 -0.21 60.67
CA GLN A 56 -18.48 -0.82 59.94
C GLN A 56 -18.56 -0.44 58.44
N PRO A 57 -17.43 -0.04 57.83
CA PRO A 57 -17.41 0.30 56.41
C PRO A 57 -17.87 -0.88 55.55
N LYS A 58 -18.77 -0.61 54.60
CA LYS A 58 -19.22 -1.58 53.61
C LYS A 58 -18.41 -1.41 52.32
N LEU A 59 -17.86 -2.51 51.83
CA LEU A 59 -17.17 -2.55 50.53
C LEU A 59 -18.19 -2.87 49.43
N ILE A 60 -18.22 -2.04 48.40
CA ILE A 60 -19.03 -2.25 47.20
C ILE A 60 -18.06 -2.52 46.05
N PRO A 61 -18.02 -3.74 45.49
CA PRO A 61 -17.09 -4.06 44.42
C PRO A 61 -17.46 -3.30 43.14
N MET A 62 -16.44 -2.74 42.50
CA MET A 62 -16.54 -1.98 41.26
C MET A 62 -15.73 -2.69 40.18
N GLN A 63 -16.30 -2.84 39.00
CA GLN A 63 -15.62 -3.43 37.85
C GLN A 63 -15.88 -2.62 36.58
N MET A 64 -14.85 -2.43 35.77
CA MET A 64 -14.95 -1.78 34.47
C MET A 64 -14.07 -2.51 33.46
N THR A 65 -14.62 -2.84 32.29
CA THR A 65 -13.83 -3.39 31.18
C THR A 65 -13.84 -2.40 30.03
N VAL A 66 -12.64 -1.96 29.63
CA VAL A 66 -12.44 -1.07 28.49
C VAL A 66 -11.91 -1.89 27.33
N LYS A 67 -12.65 -1.95 26.22
CA LYS A 67 -12.28 -2.62 24.98
C LYS A 67 -12.03 -1.60 23.87
N GLY A 68 -11.35 -2.04 22.81
CA GLY A 68 -11.06 -1.24 21.62
C GLY A 68 -9.57 -0.88 21.49
N CYS A 69 -9.25 -0.15 20.42
CA CYS A 69 -7.90 0.31 20.11
C CYS A 69 -7.78 1.81 20.43
N PRO A 70 -6.86 2.24 21.32
CA PRO A 70 -6.70 3.65 21.65
C PRO A 70 -5.85 4.42 20.63
N ILE A 71 -5.08 3.72 19.79
CA ILE A 71 -4.20 4.34 18.80
C ILE A 71 -5.04 4.83 17.62
N PHE A 72 -4.75 6.05 17.16
CA PHE A 72 -5.40 6.65 16.01
C PHE A 72 -4.39 7.27 15.04
N LEU A 73 -4.75 7.31 13.77
CA LEU A 73 -3.95 7.94 12.72
C LEU A 73 -4.27 9.42 12.64
N GLN A 74 -3.25 10.26 12.50
CA GLN A 74 -3.48 11.66 12.12
C GLN A 74 -3.78 11.74 10.63
N VAL A 75 -5.06 11.93 10.27
CA VAL A 75 -5.47 12.14 8.88
C VAL A 75 -5.27 13.61 8.53
N THR A 76 -4.23 13.91 7.74
CA THR A 76 -4.00 15.26 7.22
C THR A 76 -4.94 15.52 6.04
N GLY A 77 -6.12 16.08 6.31
CA GLY A 77 -7.10 16.48 5.29
C GLY A 77 -8.36 17.11 5.90
N PRO A 78 -9.17 17.87 5.13
CA PRO A 78 -10.41 18.44 5.64
C PRO A 78 -11.44 17.33 5.88
N GLN A 79 -11.77 17.07 7.16
CA GLN A 79 -12.85 16.16 7.55
C GLN A 79 -13.99 16.98 8.19
N PRO A 80 -15.25 16.80 7.75
CA PRO A 80 -16.41 17.48 8.34
C PRO A 80 -16.96 16.81 9.61
N GLU A 81 -16.46 15.65 10.05
CA GLU A 81 -17.04 14.90 11.19
C GLU A 81 -16.00 14.39 12.20
N PRO A 82 -16.35 14.31 13.50
CA PRO A 82 -15.45 13.84 14.55
C PRO A 82 -15.08 12.34 14.41
N PRO A 83 -13.86 11.93 14.78
CA PRO A 83 -13.25 10.63 14.43
C PRO A 83 -13.74 9.43 15.27
N ILE A 84 -14.97 9.45 15.80
CA ILE A 84 -15.41 8.49 16.83
C ILE A 84 -15.89 7.16 16.23
N LEU A 85 -16.13 7.07 14.92
CA LEU A 85 -16.79 5.90 14.30
C LEU A 85 -16.09 5.36 13.04
N ARG A 86 -14.76 5.38 12.97
CA ARG A 86 -14.03 4.61 11.94
C ARG A 86 -13.01 3.68 12.59
N TYR A 87 -13.42 2.42 12.76
CA TYR A 87 -12.57 1.32 13.22
C TYR A 87 -11.43 0.96 12.25
N SER A 88 -11.39 1.59 11.07
CA SER A 88 -10.33 1.44 10.07
C SER A 88 -10.02 2.78 9.43
N SER A 89 -8.74 3.14 9.37
CA SER A 89 -8.27 4.27 8.56
C SER A 89 -8.00 3.81 7.13
N LEU A 90 -8.20 4.69 6.15
CA LEU A 90 -7.97 4.36 4.74
C LEU A 90 -6.76 5.14 4.19
N SER A 91 -5.79 4.41 3.65
CA SER A 91 -4.61 4.94 2.96
C SER A 91 -4.74 4.68 1.45
N ARG A 92 -5.02 5.73 0.68
CA ARG A 92 -5.13 5.64 -0.79
C ARG A 92 -3.80 5.96 -1.45
N PHE A 93 -3.23 4.99 -2.16
CA PHE A 93 -2.08 5.19 -3.04
C PHE A 93 -2.48 5.70 -4.43
N GLY A 94 -3.77 5.62 -4.76
CA GLY A 94 -4.31 6.13 -6.02
C GLY A 94 -3.97 5.24 -7.20
N THR A 95 -4.13 5.78 -8.41
CA THR A 95 -3.73 5.07 -9.64
C THR A 95 -2.21 5.14 -9.81
N GLN A 96 -1.59 4.02 -10.14
CA GLN A 96 -0.17 3.88 -10.42
C GLN A 96 0.03 3.14 -11.76
N VAL A 97 1.21 3.33 -12.35
CA VAL A 97 1.60 2.64 -13.59
C VAL A 97 2.06 1.23 -13.28
N SER A 98 1.59 0.25 -14.05
CA SER A 98 2.08 -1.13 -14.05
C SER A 98 3.61 -1.19 -14.09
N GLY A 99 4.26 -1.90 -13.17
CA GLY A 99 5.73 -2.00 -13.09
C GLY A 99 6.46 -0.67 -12.83
N GLY A 100 5.75 0.35 -12.34
CA GLY A 100 6.33 1.64 -11.97
C GLY A 100 7.18 1.59 -10.69
N SER A 101 7.79 2.73 -10.36
CA SER A 101 8.59 2.86 -9.14
C SER A 101 7.74 2.76 -7.86
N PRO A 102 8.29 2.21 -6.76
CA PRO A 102 7.60 2.17 -5.48
C PRO A 102 7.17 3.56 -4.98
N VAL A 103 5.99 3.64 -4.38
CA VAL A 103 5.42 4.84 -3.78
C VAL A 103 5.44 4.71 -2.27
N LEU A 104 5.95 5.72 -1.56
CA LEU A 104 6.04 5.74 -0.10
C LEU A 104 5.03 6.72 0.51
N ARG A 105 4.32 6.30 1.55
CA ARG A 105 3.42 7.13 2.35
C ARG A 105 3.83 7.10 3.81
N ARG A 106 4.02 8.28 4.40
CA ARG A 106 4.24 8.43 5.83
C ARG A 106 2.90 8.48 6.56
N VAL A 107 2.76 7.68 7.60
CA VAL A 107 1.58 7.61 8.48
C VAL A 107 2.03 7.89 9.90
N GLN A 108 1.41 8.89 10.53
CA GLN A 108 1.68 9.22 11.92
C GLN A 108 0.66 8.54 12.83
N LEU A 109 1.15 7.72 13.75
CA LEU A 109 0.37 6.99 14.75
C LEU A 109 0.45 7.72 16.09
N ASN A 110 -0.70 8.01 16.69
CA ASN A 110 -0.80 8.74 17.96
C ASN A 110 -1.22 7.81 19.09
N ASN A 111 -0.52 7.90 20.21
CA ASN A 111 -0.81 7.19 21.43
C ASN A 111 -1.35 8.17 22.49
N PRO A 112 -2.67 8.27 22.68
CA PRO A 112 -3.26 9.14 23.71
C PRO A 112 -3.16 8.56 25.12
N THR A 113 -2.63 7.35 25.27
CA THR A 113 -2.58 6.64 26.54
C THR A 113 -1.34 7.06 27.34
N PRO A 114 -1.31 6.83 28.68
CA PRO A 114 -0.20 7.29 29.52
C PRO A 114 1.05 6.42 29.43
N PHE A 115 1.02 5.30 28.70
CA PHE A 115 2.12 4.33 28.66
C PHE A 115 2.61 4.11 27.24
N ASP A 116 3.88 3.73 27.12
CA ASP A 116 4.48 3.31 25.87
C ASP A 116 3.82 2.02 25.38
N ILE A 117 3.41 2.01 24.11
CA ILE A 117 2.79 0.85 23.46
C ILE A 117 3.68 0.44 22.31
N ARG A 118 4.17 -0.80 22.35
CA ARG A 118 4.84 -1.38 21.19
C ARG A 118 3.80 -1.87 20.19
N LEU A 119 4.02 -1.56 18.92
CA LEU A 119 3.25 -2.04 17.80
C LEU A 119 4.06 -3.02 16.98
N ASP A 120 3.47 -4.16 16.72
CA ASP A 120 3.95 -5.21 15.83
C ASP A 120 3.08 -5.20 14.57
N LEU A 121 3.64 -4.76 13.45
CA LEU A 121 2.94 -4.44 12.21
C LEU A 121 3.01 -5.60 11.21
N LYS A 122 1.84 -6.04 10.74
CA LYS A 122 1.69 -7.10 9.73
C LYS A 122 0.86 -6.61 8.56
N VAL A 123 1.29 -6.94 7.35
CA VAL A 123 0.64 -6.57 6.09
C VAL A 123 -0.02 -7.81 5.50
N TYR A 124 -1.23 -7.62 4.98
CA TYR A 124 -2.05 -8.64 4.34
C TYR A 124 -2.54 -8.11 2.99
N ASN A 125 -2.58 -8.97 1.99
CA ASN A 125 -3.28 -8.72 0.73
C ASN A 125 -4.73 -9.20 0.86
N LEU A 126 -5.65 -8.40 0.34
CA LEU A 126 -7.07 -8.74 0.27
C LEU A 126 -7.38 -9.25 -1.13
N GLU A 127 -7.50 -10.57 -1.28
CA GLU A 127 -7.77 -11.18 -2.58
C GLU A 127 -9.30 -11.21 -2.84
N PRO A 128 -9.77 -10.81 -4.05
CA PRO A 128 -11.21 -10.74 -4.35
C PRO A 128 -11.98 -12.07 -4.24
N HIS A 129 -11.28 -13.19 -4.29
CA HIS A 129 -11.85 -14.54 -4.31
C HIS A 129 -11.46 -15.36 -3.08
N ASP A 130 -11.03 -14.69 -2.01
CA ASP A 130 -10.71 -15.35 -0.75
C ASP A 130 -11.99 -15.68 0.04
N GLU A 131 -12.37 -16.96 0.02
CA GLU A 131 -13.53 -17.47 0.76
C GLU A 131 -13.18 -17.94 2.18
N LYS A 132 -11.92 -17.79 2.61
CA LYS A 132 -11.47 -18.25 3.92
C LYS A 132 -12.07 -17.37 5.03
N LEU A 133 -12.70 -18.00 6.02
CA LEU A 133 -13.35 -17.30 7.12
C LEU A 133 -12.48 -17.23 8.39
N LEU A 134 -11.65 -18.25 8.63
CA LEU A 134 -10.90 -18.42 9.86
C LEU A 134 -9.46 -18.86 9.58
N ASP A 135 -8.54 -18.34 10.39
CA ASP A 135 -7.16 -18.80 10.49
C ASP A 135 -6.94 -19.60 11.77
N LEU A 136 -6.22 -20.71 11.64
CA LEU A 136 -5.65 -21.46 12.76
C LEU A 136 -4.15 -21.12 12.84
N LEU A 137 -3.77 -20.33 13.83
CA LEU A 137 -2.38 -19.97 14.08
C LEU A 137 -1.79 -20.91 15.14
N VAL A 138 -0.71 -21.60 14.80
CA VAL A 138 0.12 -22.33 15.75
C VAL A 138 1.35 -21.48 16.04
N LEU A 139 1.49 -21.05 17.28
CA LEU A 139 2.50 -20.11 17.74
C LEU A 139 3.44 -20.84 18.68
N PHE A 140 4.74 -20.74 18.43
CA PHE A 140 5.78 -21.27 19.28
C PHE A 140 6.40 -20.11 20.07
N GLY A 141 6.35 -20.17 21.40
CA GLY A 141 6.84 -19.08 22.26
C GLY A 141 5.97 -17.82 22.26
N ASP A 142 6.61 -16.65 22.37
CA ASP A 142 5.93 -15.35 22.35
C ASP A 142 5.54 -14.99 20.89
N PRO A 143 4.25 -14.74 20.57
CA PRO A 143 3.83 -14.36 19.22
C PRO A 143 4.41 -13.03 18.73
N PHE A 144 4.93 -12.20 19.63
CA PHE A 144 5.51 -10.90 19.32
C PHE A 144 6.82 -10.72 20.09
N PRO A 145 7.90 -11.41 19.70
CA PRO A 145 9.19 -11.27 20.34
C PRO A 145 9.75 -9.85 20.12
N LEU A 146 10.59 -9.38 21.03
CA LEU A 146 11.33 -8.14 20.84
C LEU A 146 12.34 -8.33 19.71
N VAL A 147 12.42 -7.37 18.80
CA VAL A 147 13.32 -7.42 17.65
C VAL A 147 14.36 -6.32 17.79
N ASP A 148 15.62 -6.64 17.52
CA ASP A 148 16.70 -5.67 17.47
C ASP A 148 16.65 -4.80 16.20
N MET A 149 17.52 -3.78 16.09
CA MET A 149 17.58 -2.91 14.91
C MET A 149 17.93 -3.64 13.60
N ALA A 150 18.46 -4.87 13.67
CA ALA A 150 18.81 -5.69 12.51
C ALA A 150 17.68 -6.66 12.10
N GLY A 151 16.56 -6.69 12.84
CA GLY A 151 15.45 -7.60 12.54
C GLY A 151 15.58 -8.97 13.21
N ASN A 152 16.58 -9.19 14.07
CA ASN A 152 16.76 -10.44 14.79
C ASN A 152 16.04 -10.38 16.14
N GLU A 153 15.58 -11.52 16.64
CA GLU A 153 15.04 -11.60 18.00
C GLU A 153 16.10 -11.11 18.99
N ALA A 154 15.78 -10.03 19.71
CA ALA A 154 16.60 -9.58 20.82
C ALA A 154 16.59 -10.71 21.85
N ALA A 155 17.78 -11.28 22.13
CA ALA A 155 17.92 -12.45 23.00
C ALA A 155 17.07 -12.29 24.27
N SER A 156 16.00 -13.08 24.36
CA SER A 156 15.31 -13.30 25.62
C SER A 156 16.33 -13.91 26.57
N SER A 157 16.43 -13.38 27.79
CA SER A 157 17.24 -13.94 28.86
C SER A 157 16.68 -15.30 29.29
N GLY A 158 16.84 -16.34 28.46
CA GLY A 158 16.40 -17.70 28.78
C GLY A 158 16.23 -18.60 27.56
N GLY A 159 17.14 -19.56 27.39
CA GLY A 159 16.89 -20.84 26.73
C GLY A 159 17.18 -20.90 25.22
N THR A 160 18.38 -21.38 24.88
CA THR A 160 18.75 -21.90 23.55
C THR A 160 17.85 -23.05 23.10
N SER A 161 17.33 -23.00 21.87
CA SER A 161 17.50 -24.06 20.84
C SER A 161 16.75 -23.69 19.57
N GLU A 162 17.50 -23.48 18.49
CA GLU A 162 17.02 -23.39 17.12
C GLU A 162 16.44 -24.74 16.65
N SER A 163 15.28 -24.71 15.99
CA SER A 163 14.93 -25.66 14.92
C SER A 163 13.63 -25.23 14.24
N GLU A 164 13.76 -24.60 13.08
CA GLU A 164 12.67 -24.51 12.11
C GLU A 164 12.49 -25.88 11.47
N VAL A 165 11.37 -26.54 11.77
CA VAL A 165 10.94 -27.75 11.05
C VAL A 165 9.69 -27.40 10.26
N LEU A 166 9.85 -27.34 8.94
CA LEU A 166 8.75 -27.30 7.98
C LEU A 166 8.03 -28.66 8.04
N VAL A 167 6.85 -28.70 8.66
CA VAL A 167 6.02 -29.91 8.65
C VAL A 167 4.96 -29.76 7.56
N GLU A 168 5.25 -30.33 6.38
CA GLU A 168 4.21 -30.67 5.41
C GLU A 168 3.33 -31.78 6.02
N LEU A 169 2.10 -31.43 6.38
CA LEU A 169 1.08 -32.39 6.78
C LEU A 169 0.45 -32.99 5.53
N ASP A 170 0.97 -34.15 5.13
CA ASP A 170 0.42 -34.98 4.07
C ASP A 170 -0.98 -35.51 4.50
N ALA A 171 -2.00 -35.19 3.70
CA ALA A 171 -3.38 -35.49 3.99
C ALA A 171 -3.67 -36.99 3.75
N ARG A 172 -3.44 -37.83 4.76
CA ARG A 172 -3.98 -39.20 4.75
C ARG A 172 -4.44 -39.70 6.12
N ALA A 173 -5.77 -39.75 6.23
CA ALA A 173 -6.59 -40.59 7.11
C ALA A 173 -6.38 -40.46 8.63
N ILE A 174 -7.21 -39.64 9.27
CA ILE A 174 -7.58 -39.83 10.68
C ILE A 174 -8.97 -40.51 10.72
N PRO A 175 -9.13 -41.68 11.37
CA PRO A 175 -10.45 -42.31 11.53
C PRO A 175 -11.28 -41.50 12.53
N CYS A 176 -12.45 -41.02 12.10
CA CYS A 176 -13.44 -40.41 12.98
C CYS A 176 -13.94 -41.42 14.02
N GLY A 177 -13.42 -41.34 15.24
CA GLY A 177 -14.00 -41.99 16.41
C GLY A 177 -15.16 -41.16 16.95
N SER A 178 -16.37 -41.67 16.77
CA SER A 178 -17.61 -41.15 17.37
C SER A 178 -17.53 -41.19 18.90
N ILE A 179 -17.75 -40.07 19.58
CA ILE A 179 -18.03 -40.04 21.02
C ILE A 179 -19.47 -39.54 21.20
N SER A 180 -20.35 -40.46 21.60
CA SER A 180 -21.70 -40.19 22.07
C SER A 180 -21.67 -39.56 23.49
N PRO A 181 -22.67 -38.76 23.87
CA PRO A 181 -22.65 -38.02 25.14
C PRO A 181 -23.09 -38.92 26.29
N ALA A 182 -22.33 -38.90 27.40
CA ALA A 182 -22.79 -39.44 28.68
C ALA A 182 -23.04 -38.27 29.65
N LEU A 183 -24.27 -38.22 30.16
CA LEU A 183 -24.81 -37.29 31.14
C LEU A 183 -24.49 -37.75 32.58
N GLU A 184 -24.52 -36.77 33.51
CA GLU A 184 -24.53 -36.85 34.99
C GLU A 184 -23.16 -37.12 35.66
N SER A 185 -22.73 -36.43 36.74
CA SER A 185 -23.40 -35.60 37.74
C SER A 185 -22.37 -34.73 38.52
N THR A 186 -22.81 -33.53 38.93
CA THR A 186 -22.49 -32.76 40.16
C THR A 186 -21.11 -32.95 40.84
N ASP A 187 -20.28 -31.91 40.82
CA ASP A 187 -19.86 -31.19 42.04
C ASP A 187 -19.00 -29.97 41.68
N GLU A 188 -19.52 -28.79 42.00
CA GLU A 188 -18.83 -27.51 41.90
C GLU A 188 -17.75 -27.42 42.98
N LYS A 189 -16.48 -27.46 42.56
CA LYS A 189 -15.37 -26.90 43.34
C LYS A 189 -14.59 -25.97 42.44
N GLU A 190 -14.77 -24.67 42.69
CA GLU A 190 -13.85 -23.62 42.26
C GLU A 190 -12.44 -23.97 42.76
N ILE A 191 -11.64 -24.53 41.87
CA ILE A 191 -10.21 -24.62 42.06
C ILE A 191 -9.66 -23.26 41.65
N SER A 192 -9.33 -22.45 42.65
CA SER A 192 -8.38 -21.35 42.55
C SER A 192 -7.04 -21.91 42.06
N SER A 193 -6.88 -22.01 40.74
CA SER A 193 -5.57 -22.25 40.15
C SER A 193 -4.87 -20.91 40.03
N GLN A 194 -3.98 -20.63 40.98
CA GLN A 194 -2.85 -19.75 40.72
C GLN A 194 -2.22 -20.24 39.40
N GLU A 195 -2.38 -19.46 38.32
CA GLU A 195 -1.67 -19.71 37.07
C GLU A 195 -0.18 -19.52 37.35
N SER A 196 0.50 -20.62 37.72
CA SER A 196 1.93 -20.71 37.62
C SER A 196 2.31 -20.38 36.18
N THR A 197 3.15 -19.36 35.98
CA THR A 197 3.77 -18.98 34.71
C THR A 197 4.58 -20.16 34.16
N ARG A 198 3.90 -21.12 33.55
CA ARG A 198 4.49 -22.00 32.55
C ARG A 198 4.47 -21.19 31.26
N GLU A 199 5.65 -20.87 30.76
CA GLU A 199 5.78 -20.32 29.41
C GLU A 199 5.07 -21.27 28.45
N LYS A 200 3.99 -20.80 27.83
CA LYS A 200 3.25 -21.58 26.85
C LYS A 200 4.17 -21.76 25.65
N MET A 201 4.89 -22.89 25.64
CA MET A 201 5.85 -23.21 24.60
C MET A 201 5.18 -23.31 23.23
N ILE A 202 3.92 -23.75 23.21
CA ILE A 202 3.08 -23.80 22.02
C ILE A 202 1.69 -23.25 22.39
N SER A 203 1.16 -22.36 21.58
CA SER A 203 -0.21 -21.87 21.69
C SER A 203 -0.91 -21.95 20.34
N VAL A 204 -2.21 -22.24 20.38
CA VAL A 204 -3.04 -22.35 19.17
C VAL A 204 -4.16 -21.32 19.27
N LEU A 205 -4.29 -20.48 18.26
CA LEU A 205 -5.29 -19.41 18.18
C LEU A 205 -6.16 -19.62 16.94
N ILE A 206 -7.48 -19.52 17.13
CA ILE A 206 -8.44 -19.42 16.04
C ILE A 206 -8.88 -17.96 15.97
N GLN A 207 -8.75 -17.35 14.80
CA GLN A 207 -9.14 -15.95 14.56
C GLN A 207 -9.84 -15.78 13.22
N PRO A 208 -10.61 -14.69 13.02
CA PRO A 208 -11.10 -14.30 11.70
C PRO A 208 -9.95 -14.21 10.70
N HIS A 209 -10.21 -14.65 9.47
CA HIS A 209 -9.25 -14.47 8.39
C HIS A 209 -9.23 -13.00 7.96
N GLU A 210 -8.04 -12.39 7.96
CA GLU A 210 -7.84 -10.95 7.69
C GLU A 210 -7.22 -10.69 6.31
N GLY A 211 -6.97 -11.75 5.53
CA GLY A 211 -6.28 -11.73 4.25
C GLY A 211 -5.00 -12.54 4.26
N VAL A 212 -4.33 -12.60 3.12
CA VAL A 212 -3.10 -13.38 2.92
C VAL A 212 -1.89 -12.57 3.38
N PRO A 213 -1.08 -13.05 4.36
CA PRO A 213 0.13 -12.36 4.77
C PRO A 213 1.08 -12.13 3.59
N ALA A 214 1.52 -10.89 3.39
CA ALA A 214 2.34 -10.55 2.23
C ALA A 214 3.29 -9.39 2.49
N ASP A 215 4.41 -9.39 1.77
CA ASP A 215 5.42 -8.33 1.75
C ASP A 215 5.43 -7.54 0.43
N SER A 216 4.49 -7.87 -0.47
CA SER A 216 4.29 -7.26 -1.78
C SER A 216 2.82 -7.41 -2.19
N PRO A 217 2.20 -6.41 -2.83
CA PRO A 217 2.79 -5.15 -3.27
C PRO A 217 2.95 -4.12 -2.14
N TYR A 218 2.34 -4.34 -0.99
CA TYR A 218 2.47 -3.47 0.18
C TYR A 218 3.56 -3.94 1.12
N SER A 219 4.29 -3.00 1.70
CA SER A 219 5.21 -3.28 2.81
C SER A 219 5.26 -2.11 3.79
N VAL A 220 5.69 -2.36 5.01
CA VAL A 220 5.74 -1.36 6.08
C VAL A 220 7.12 -1.34 6.74
N ALA A 221 7.60 -0.13 7.06
CA ALA A 221 8.86 0.08 7.76
C ALA A 221 8.71 1.18 8.84
N PRO A 222 9.20 0.94 10.07
CA PRO A 222 9.66 -0.35 10.59
C PRO A 222 8.48 -1.32 10.80
N ARG A 223 8.75 -2.63 10.95
CA ARG A 223 7.73 -3.63 11.32
C ARG A 223 7.41 -3.66 12.81
N GLN A 224 8.32 -3.16 13.64
CA GLN A 224 8.11 -3.01 15.07
C GLN A 224 8.47 -1.58 15.47
N THR A 225 7.61 -0.94 16.27
CA THR A 225 7.85 0.43 16.75
C THR A 225 7.25 0.64 18.13
N VAL A 226 7.86 1.51 18.94
CA VAL A 226 7.33 1.89 20.24
C VAL A 226 6.68 3.26 20.12
N LEU A 227 5.37 3.33 20.36
CA LEU A 227 4.64 4.58 20.43
C LEU A 227 4.71 5.14 21.85
N PRO A 228 5.38 6.29 22.07
CA PRO A 228 5.53 6.85 23.41
C PRO A 228 4.17 7.27 23.99
N GLY A 229 3.97 7.08 25.29
CA GLY A 229 2.78 7.52 26.01
C GLY A 229 2.53 9.02 25.82
N GLY A 230 1.31 9.39 25.42
CA GLY A 230 0.93 10.77 25.11
C GLY A 230 1.59 11.36 23.86
N GLY A 231 2.30 10.56 23.08
CA GLY A 231 3.09 11.00 21.93
C GLY A 231 2.67 10.36 20.61
N SER A 232 3.57 10.41 19.63
CA SER A 232 3.34 9.86 18.30
C SER A 232 4.61 9.28 17.70
N SER A 233 4.47 8.44 16.68
CA SER A 233 5.59 7.97 15.86
C SER A 233 5.17 7.79 14.41
N ASP A 234 6.12 7.93 13.51
CA ASP A 234 5.90 7.76 12.08
C ASP A 234 6.19 6.32 11.66
N VAL A 235 5.33 5.77 10.81
CA VAL A 235 5.56 4.53 10.06
C VAL A 235 5.44 4.83 8.56
N PHE A 236 6.20 4.11 7.75
CA PHE A 236 6.20 4.29 6.31
C PHE A 236 5.60 3.06 5.65
N ILE A 237 4.56 3.27 4.86
CA ILE A 237 3.90 2.24 4.07
C ILE A 237 4.33 2.47 2.62
N SER A 238 4.92 1.46 1.99
CA SER A 238 5.24 1.48 0.56
C SER A 238 4.29 0.60 -0.24
N PHE A 239 4.05 1.02 -1.47
CA PHE A 239 3.36 0.24 -2.49
C PHE A 239 4.30 0.10 -3.69
N THR A 240 4.62 -1.13 -4.06
CA THR A 240 5.44 -1.48 -5.21
C THR A 240 4.52 -1.96 -6.34
N PRO A 241 4.32 -1.17 -7.40
CA PRO A 241 3.45 -1.54 -8.51
C PRO A 241 3.86 -2.87 -9.16
N LEU A 242 2.94 -3.84 -9.18
CA LEU A 242 3.14 -5.10 -9.91
C LEU A 242 3.08 -4.86 -11.43
N VAL A 243 3.65 -5.79 -12.20
CA VAL A 243 3.51 -5.80 -13.65
C VAL A 243 2.18 -6.47 -14.01
N LEU A 244 1.26 -5.69 -14.59
CA LEU A 244 -0.01 -6.21 -15.08
C LEU A 244 0.19 -7.10 -16.31
N PRO A 245 -0.51 -8.24 -16.39
CA PRO A 245 -0.65 -8.97 -17.64
C PRO A 245 -1.29 -8.10 -18.73
N ASP A 246 -0.89 -8.29 -19.99
CA ASP A 246 -1.41 -7.51 -21.12
C ASP A 246 -2.93 -7.65 -21.34
N ALA A 247 -3.54 -8.71 -20.83
CA ALA A 247 -4.97 -8.96 -20.93
C ALA A 247 -5.82 -8.10 -19.97
N GLU A 248 -5.22 -7.55 -18.90
CA GLU A 248 -5.94 -6.83 -17.85
C GLU A 248 -5.78 -5.32 -18.01
N ALA A 249 -6.85 -4.58 -18.30
CA ALA A 249 -6.76 -3.13 -18.43
C ALA A 249 -6.47 -2.42 -17.08
N GLU A 250 -6.87 -3.04 -15.97
CA GLU A 250 -6.80 -2.47 -14.62
C GLU A 250 -6.76 -3.57 -13.56
N LEU A 251 -5.98 -3.35 -12.50
CA LEU A 251 -5.92 -4.23 -11.33
C LEU A 251 -6.06 -3.40 -10.05
N CYS A 252 -7.09 -3.69 -9.26
CA CYS A 252 -7.24 -3.15 -7.91
C CYS A 252 -6.39 -3.97 -6.94
N CYS A 253 -5.49 -3.29 -6.24
CA CYS A 253 -4.70 -3.89 -5.16
C CYS A 253 -5.29 -3.38 -3.85
N ASP A 254 -5.97 -4.26 -3.13
CA ASP A 254 -6.49 -3.99 -1.79
C ASP A 254 -5.60 -4.69 -0.77
N GLY A 255 -5.29 -3.99 0.32
CA GLY A 255 -4.42 -4.50 1.37
C GLY A 255 -4.85 -4.04 2.75
N LEU A 256 -4.44 -4.78 3.77
CA LEU A 256 -4.74 -4.48 5.17
C LEU A 256 -3.45 -4.48 5.98
N LEU A 257 -3.23 -3.41 6.73
CA LEU A 257 -2.15 -3.30 7.71
C LEU A 257 -2.76 -3.42 9.11
N LEU A 258 -2.27 -4.39 9.89
CA LEU A 258 -2.64 -4.61 11.28
C LEU A 258 -1.47 -4.28 12.21
N GLY A 259 -1.72 -3.49 13.24
CA GLY A 259 -0.77 -3.21 14.32
C GLY A 259 -1.20 -3.83 15.63
N PHE A 260 -0.53 -4.91 16.05
CA PHE A 260 -0.80 -5.59 17.31
C PHE A 260 -0.09 -4.88 18.46
N MET A 261 -0.81 -4.66 19.56
CA MET A 261 -0.33 -3.85 20.68
C MET A 261 0.24 -4.70 21.82
N SER A 262 1.45 -4.34 22.26
CA SER A 262 2.14 -4.96 23.39
C SER A 262 2.60 -3.89 24.39
N LEU A 263 2.51 -4.21 25.68
CA LEU A 263 2.91 -3.32 26.79
C LEU A 263 4.13 -3.89 27.48
N ASP A 264 5.36 -3.59 27.08
CA ASP A 264 6.53 -4.36 27.56
C ASP A 264 6.80 -4.27 29.07
N ASP A 265 6.31 -3.22 29.73
CA ASP A 265 6.32 -3.13 31.18
C ASP A 265 5.25 -4.04 31.82
N LYS A 266 5.72 -5.09 32.52
CA LYS A 266 4.87 -6.03 33.26
C LYS A 266 4.04 -5.35 34.35
N GLY A 267 4.56 -4.30 35.01
CA GLY A 267 3.84 -3.53 36.02
C GLY A 267 2.68 -2.71 35.44
N VAL A 268 2.75 -2.41 34.13
CA VAL A 268 1.65 -1.79 33.39
C VAL A 268 0.66 -2.84 32.90
N ARG A 269 1.12 -4.04 32.49
CA ARG A 269 0.21 -5.13 32.08
C ARG A 269 -0.70 -5.59 33.22
N MET A 270 -0.16 -5.70 34.42
CA MET A 270 -0.87 -6.26 35.55
C MET A 270 -0.54 -5.49 36.84
N VAL A 271 -1.59 -4.97 37.47
CA VAL A 271 -1.53 -4.50 38.86
C VAL A 271 -2.33 -5.50 39.70
N PRO A 272 -1.69 -6.20 40.66
CA PRO A 272 -2.36 -7.22 41.47
C PRO A 272 -3.70 -6.74 42.01
N ASP A 273 -4.73 -7.56 41.85
CA ASP A 273 -6.11 -7.35 42.33
C ASP A 273 -6.79 -6.05 41.86
N LYS A 274 -6.23 -5.36 40.85
CA LYS A 274 -6.71 -4.05 40.39
C LYS A 274 -6.86 -3.95 38.89
N VAL A 275 -5.83 -4.35 38.13
CA VAL A 275 -5.80 -4.10 36.69
C VAL A 275 -5.19 -5.28 35.95
N ARG A 276 -5.87 -5.71 34.88
CA ARG A 276 -5.32 -6.67 33.91
C ARG A 276 -5.50 -6.10 32.52
N ARG A 277 -4.41 -6.01 31.76
CA ARG A 277 -4.41 -5.54 30.37
C ARG A 277 -4.02 -6.69 29.46
N ALA A 278 -4.90 -6.99 28.52
CA ALA A 278 -4.60 -7.89 27.41
C ALA A 278 -3.47 -7.31 26.54
N HIS A 279 -2.79 -8.16 25.79
CA HIS A 279 -1.73 -7.78 24.84
C HIS A 279 -1.72 -8.74 23.64
N GLY A 280 -1.05 -8.34 22.56
CA GLY A 280 -0.93 -9.11 21.33
C GLY A 280 -2.30 -9.37 20.70
N TYR A 281 -2.56 -10.62 20.31
CA TYR A 281 -3.81 -11.05 19.69
C TYR A 281 -5.06 -10.89 20.58
N ASN A 282 -4.88 -10.71 21.89
CA ASN A 282 -6.00 -10.52 22.81
C ASN A 282 -6.52 -9.06 22.85
N VAL A 283 -5.92 -8.16 22.07
CA VAL A 283 -6.35 -6.77 21.93
C VAL A 283 -6.70 -6.51 20.46
N PRO A 284 -7.84 -5.84 20.16
CA PRO A 284 -8.14 -5.45 18.79
C PRO A 284 -6.99 -4.63 18.19
N PRO A 285 -6.42 -5.02 17.05
CA PRO A 285 -5.27 -4.33 16.47
C PRO A 285 -5.66 -2.96 15.88
N VAL A 286 -4.65 -2.11 15.67
CA VAL A 286 -4.78 -0.95 14.77
C VAL A 286 -5.05 -1.45 13.37
N ARG A 287 -6.02 -0.87 12.66
CA ARG A 287 -6.39 -1.29 11.29
C ARG A 287 -6.24 -0.15 10.30
N VAL A 288 -5.49 -0.39 9.23
CA VAL A 288 -5.35 0.54 8.10
C VAL A 288 -5.62 -0.20 6.80
N LEU A 289 -6.71 0.15 6.13
CA LEU A 289 -7.02 -0.31 4.79
C LEU A 289 -6.15 0.45 3.78
N MET A 290 -5.63 -0.26 2.79
CA MET A 290 -4.77 0.27 1.74
C MET A 290 -5.37 -0.05 0.39
N GLU A 291 -5.43 0.95 -0.49
CA GLU A 291 -6.01 0.79 -1.82
C GLU A 291 -5.09 1.44 -2.86
N ALA A 292 -4.79 0.69 -3.92
CA ALA A 292 -4.11 1.17 -5.10
C ALA A 292 -4.77 0.60 -6.37
N VAL A 293 -4.66 1.34 -7.46
CA VAL A 293 -5.15 0.88 -8.77
C VAL A 293 -3.99 0.90 -9.73
N LEU A 294 -3.77 -0.19 -10.44
CA LEU A 294 -2.72 -0.29 -11.45
C LEU A 294 -3.32 -0.26 -12.85
N ARG A 295 -2.65 0.45 -13.77
CA ARG A 295 -3.02 0.51 -15.19
C ARG A 295 -1.77 0.53 -16.08
N HIS A 296 -1.91 0.08 -17.32
CA HIS A 296 -0.85 0.22 -18.33
C HIS A 296 -0.59 1.70 -18.68
N PRO A 297 0.66 2.07 -19.01
CA PRO A 297 1.00 3.43 -19.41
C PRO A 297 0.62 3.73 -20.86
N LEU A 298 -0.65 3.59 -21.24
CA LEU A 298 -1.06 3.75 -22.65
C LEU A 298 -1.25 5.23 -23.03
N LEU A 299 -0.67 5.63 -24.16
CA LEU A 299 -0.94 6.91 -24.81
C LEU A 299 -1.95 6.72 -25.93
N GLU A 300 -2.97 7.57 -25.98
CA GLU A 300 -3.87 7.62 -27.13
C GLU A 300 -3.20 8.36 -28.29
N VAL A 301 -3.28 7.79 -29.48
CA VAL A 301 -2.71 8.35 -30.70
C VAL A 301 -3.85 8.85 -31.59
N GLU A 302 -3.89 10.15 -31.82
CA GLU A 302 -4.81 10.79 -32.75
C GLU A 302 -4.03 11.28 -33.98
N MET A 303 -4.54 10.99 -35.17
CA MET A 303 -3.92 11.38 -36.44
C MET A 303 -4.87 12.28 -37.22
N ASP A 304 -4.32 13.24 -37.96
CA ASP A 304 -5.12 14.21 -38.73
C ASP A 304 -5.92 13.56 -39.89
N HIS A 305 -5.55 12.34 -40.29
CA HIS A 305 -6.12 11.65 -41.44
C HIS A 305 -6.62 10.24 -41.05
N ASP A 306 -7.84 9.91 -41.49
CA ASP A 306 -8.48 8.60 -41.24
C ASP A 306 -7.70 7.40 -41.78
N ARG A 307 -6.77 7.63 -42.72
CA ARG A 307 -5.95 6.57 -43.35
C ARG A 307 -4.69 6.21 -42.56
N GLY A 308 -4.51 6.78 -41.38
CA GLY A 308 -3.29 6.66 -40.60
C GLY A 308 -2.14 7.51 -41.14
N MET A 309 -0.93 7.31 -40.62
CA MET A 309 0.25 8.10 -40.98
C MET A 309 0.92 7.55 -42.24
N VAL A 310 0.43 8.00 -43.41
CA VAL A 310 0.90 7.52 -44.72
C VAL A 310 1.42 8.67 -45.55
N PHE A 311 2.67 8.56 -46.01
CA PHE A 311 3.33 9.54 -46.87
C PHE A 311 3.23 9.12 -48.34
N TYR A 312 2.85 10.06 -49.21
CA TYR A 312 2.84 9.86 -50.67
C TYR A 312 3.75 10.92 -51.30
N LEU A 313 4.80 10.46 -51.96
CA LEU A 313 5.70 11.30 -52.74
C LEU A 313 5.98 10.66 -54.09
N VAL A 314 6.45 11.49 -55.01
CA VAL A 314 6.90 11.08 -56.34
C VAL A 314 8.34 11.53 -56.55
N ALA A 315 9.09 10.80 -57.38
CA ALA A 315 10.49 11.14 -57.65
C ALA A 315 10.68 12.57 -58.22
N SER A 316 9.65 13.12 -58.87
CA SER A 316 9.65 14.50 -59.36
C SER A 316 9.67 15.56 -58.26
N ASP A 317 9.40 15.20 -57.01
CA ASP A 317 9.47 16.13 -55.86
C ASP A 317 10.91 16.60 -55.58
N LEU A 318 11.91 15.87 -56.10
CA LEU A 318 13.32 16.27 -56.09
C LEU A 318 13.66 17.34 -57.14
N LEU A 319 12.73 17.68 -58.04
CA LEU A 319 12.96 18.72 -59.04
C LEU A 319 12.53 20.09 -58.46
N PRO A 320 13.42 21.11 -58.45
CA PRO A 320 13.05 22.42 -57.95
C PRO A 320 12.03 23.10 -58.89
N ALA A 321 11.13 23.89 -58.30
CA ALA A 321 10.10 24.63 -59.04
C ALA A 321 10.67 25.65 -60.05
N ARG A 322 11.93 26.07 -59.87
CA ARG A 322 12.63 26.94 -60.82
C ARG A 322 13.48 26.09 -61.76
N PRO A 323 13.30 26.21 -63.10
CA PRO A 323 14.23 25.59 -64.03
C PRO A 323 15.64 26.15 -63.78
N PHE A 324 16.66 25.31 -63.92
CA PHE A 324 18.11 25.61 -63.77
C PHE A 324 18.74 25.57 -62.35
N SER A 325 18.02 25.16 -61.30
CA SER A 325 18.58 25.07 -59.94
C SER A 325 19.18 23.71 -59.54
N GLY A 326 19.43 22.81 -60.50
CA GLY A 326 19.93 21.45 -60.23
C GLY A 326 18.86 20.53 -59.62
N VAL A 327 19.19 19.29 -59.27
CA VAL A 327 18.27 18.36 -58.58
C VAL A 327 18.46 18.53 -57.07
N LEU A 328 17.36 18.57 -56.30
CA LEU A 328 17.42 18.65 -54.84
C LEU A 328 18.07 17.38 -54.28
N THR A 329 18.83 17.52 -53.20
CA THR A 329 19.44 16.38 -52.50
C THR A 329 18.44 15.65 -51.61
N ASP A 330 17.44 16.38 -51.11
CA ASP A 330 16.41 15.89 -50.20
C ASP A 330 15.10 16.66 -50.42
N ALA A 331 13.99 15.95 -50.46
CA ALA A 331 12.63 16.49 -50.44
C ALA A 331 11.87 15.89 -49.25
N VAL A 332 11.44 16.74 -48.33
CA VAL A 332 10.88 16.33 -47.04
C VAL A 332 9.39 16.62 -46.98
N ILE A 333 8.58 15.61 -46.71
CA ILE A 333 7.19 15.77 -46.29
C ILE A 333 7.10 15.47 -44.79
N THR A 334 6.30 16.25 -44.08
CA THR A 334 6.13 16.08 -42.63
C THR A 334 4.65 15.97 -42.32
N GLN A 335 4.28 14.95 -41.55
CA GLN A 335 2.95 14.79 -40.99
C GLN A 335 3.05 14.83 -39.47
N SER A 336 1.96 15.22 -38.83
CA SER A 336 1.90 15.29 -37.38
C SER A 336 0.93 14.24 -36.85
N LEU A 337 1.24 13.70 -35.68
CA LEU A 337 0.32 12.94 -34.86
C LEU A 337 0.29 13.54 -33.46
N LYS A 338 -0.82 13.33 -32.78
CA LYS A 338 -1.05 13.84 -31.43
C LYS A 338 -1.09 12.68 -30.46
N LEU A 339 -0.19 12.73 -29.49
CA LEU A 339 -0.17 11.81 -28.34
C LEU A 339 -0.97 12.43 -27.20
N MET A 340 -1.85 11.67 -26.57
CA MET A 340 -2.69 12.13 -25.47
C MET A 340 -2.55 11.20 -24.26
N ASN A 341 -2.34 11.78 -23.09
CA ASN A 341 -2.35 11.02 -21.85
C ASN A 341 -3.78 11.04 -21.26
N CYS A 342 -4.54 9.98 -21.53
CA CYS A 342 -5.87 9.78 -20.96
C CYS A 342 -5.85 9.07 -19.60
N THR A 343 -4.66 8.74 -19.08
CA THR A 343 -4.50 8.13 -17.76
C THR A 343 -4.59 9.17 -16.63
N LYS A 344 -4.69 8.70 -15.38
CA LYS A 344 -4.74 9.54 -14.17
C LYS A 344 -3.35 9.88 -13.61
N VAL A 345 -2.27 9.44 -14.27
CA VAL A 345 -0.88 9.56 -13.81
C VAL A 345 0.00 10.18 -14.89
N PRO A 346 1.09 10.89 -14.52
CA PRO A 346 2.06 11.35 -15.50
C PRO A 346 2.77 10.16 -16.15
N LEU A 347 2.91 10.20 -17.47
CA LEU A 347 3.61 9.17 -18.24
C LEU A 347 4.97 9.69 -18.70
N TYR A 348 6.00 8.90 -18.41
CA TYR A 348 7.37 9.16 -18.82
C TYR A 348 7.73 8.18 -19.93
N PHE A 349 8.18 8.68 -21.08
CA PHE A 349 8.43 7.84 -22.25
C PHE A 349 9.49 8.41 -23.18
N ARG A 350 9.98 7.58 -24.09
CA ARG A 350 10.88 7.94 -25.20
C ARG A 350 10.20 7.59 -26.51
N LEU A 351 10.56 8.34 -27.55
CA LEU A 351 10.09 8.13 -28.91
C LEU A 351 11.27 7.80 -29.80
N PHE A 352 11.18 6.70 -30.54
CA PHE A 352 12.16 6.36 -31.54
C PHE A 352 11.52 5.57 -32.68
N LEU A 353 12.23 5.49 -33.80
CA LEU A 353 11.87 4.63 -34.91
C LEU A 353 12.58 3.29 -34.73
N SER A 354 11.91 2.17 -34.98
CA SER A 354 12.53 0.82 -34.87
C SER A 354 13.78 0.62 -35.74
N THR A 355 14.02 1.46 -36.75
CA THR A 355 15.23 1.43 -37.57
C THR A 355 15.91 2.81 -37.48
N PRO A 356 17.24 2.86 -37.31
CA PRO A 356 17.96 4.12 -37.22
C PRO A 356 18.08 4.79 -38.60
N SER A 357 17.16 5.73 -38.85
CA SER A 357 17.16 6.84 -39.84
C SER A 357 17.40 6.58 -41.35
N THR A 358 16.70 7.41 -42.12
CA THR A 358 16.36 7.35 -43.57
C THR A 358 15.54 6.11 -43.99
N PRO A 359 14.38 6.30 -44.65
CA PRO A 359 13.84 7.58 -45.09
C PRO A 359 13.05 8.34 -44.01
N PHE A 360 12.85 7.78 -42.80
CA PHE A 360 12.05 8.43 -41.76
C PHE A 360 12.91 9.18 -40.72
N SER A 361 12.39 10.29 -40.21
CA SER A 361 12.95 11.01 -39.06
C SER A 361 11.85 11.54 -38.13
N LEU A 362 12.22 11.76 -36.86
CA LEU A 362 11.34 12.27 -35.82
C LEU A 362 11.77 13.68 -35.40
N SER A 363 10.81 14.59 -35.29
CA SER A 363 11.01 15.88 -34.62
C SER A 363 9.84 16.15 -33.65
N SER A 364 10.16 16.53 -32.41
CA SER A 364 9.16 16.94 -31.42
C SER A 364 9.19 18.45 -31.26
N THR A 365 8.07 19.14 -31.40
CA THR A 365 8.00 20.62 -31.37
C THR A 365 7.89 21.22 -29.96
N ASP A 366 7.50 20.42 -28.95
CA ASP A 366 7.21 20.91 -27.58
C ASP A 366 8.40 20.86 -26.61
N LEU A 367 9.63 20.84 -27.14
CA LEU A 367 10.91 20.83 -26.41
C LEU A 367 11.12 22.00 -25.40
N LYS A 368 10.22 22.99 -25.35
CA LYS A 368 10.41 24.22 -24.55
C LYS A 368 9.70 24.25 -23.18
N LYS A 369 8.98 23.20 -22.79
CA LYS A 369 8.28 23.14 -21.47
C LYS A 369 8.84 22.10 -20.49
N SER A 370 10.05 21.59 -20.71
CA SER A 370 10.76 20.84 -19.67
C SER A 370 11.26 21.82 -18.60
N THR A 371 10.65 21.76 -17.43
CA THR A 371 10.90 22.66 -16.31
C THR A 371 12.30 22.38 -15.76
N LYS A 372 13.12 23.43 -15.68
CA LYS A 372 14.42 23.41 -15.02
C LYS A 372 14.28 22.88 -13.59
N THR A 373 14.87 21.73 -13.28
CA THR A 373 15.40 21.44 -11.95
C THR A 373 16.91 21.48 -12.00
N SER A 374 17.45 22.14 -10.98
CA SER A 374 18.81 22.65 -10.83
C SER A 374 19.90 21.58 -10.77
N HIS A 375 21.03 21.91 -11.40
CA HIS A 375 22.38 21.37 -11.18
C HIS A 375 22.62 19.89 -11.47
N SER A 376 23.01 19.59 -12.72
CA SER A 376 24.15 18.70 -12.97
C SER A 376 24.87 19.14 -14.24
N LYS A 377 26.20 19.05 -14.20
CA LYS A 377 27.11 19.40 -15.29
C LYS A 377 26.93 18.42 -16.44
N LYS A 378 27.13 18.95 -17.66
CA LYS A 378 27.24 18.24 -18.94
C LYS A 378 27.93 16.86 -18.81
N GLU A 379 27.22 15.83 -19.25
CA GLU A 379 27.81 14.69 -19.94
C GLU A 379 27.09 14.56 -21.29
N GLU A 380 27.80 14.97 -22.35
CA GLU A 380 27.41 14.76 -23.75
C GLU A 380 27.67 13.29 -24.07
N GLY A 381 26.65 12.45 -23.88
CA GLY A 381 26.59 11.09 -24.40
C GLY A 381 25.14 10.73 -24.59
N GLU A 382 24.67 10.72 -25.85
CA GLU A 382 23.39 10.20 -26.38
C GLU A 382 22.25 9.92 -25.37
N GLN A 383 21.92 10.89 -24.52
CA GLN A 383 20.73 10.81 -23.67
C GLN A 383 19.51 11.06 -24.56
N GLN A 384 18.93 10.00 -25.11
CA GLN A 384 17.60 10.03 -25.72
C GLN A 384 16.64 10.76 -24.77
N LEU A 385 16.17 11.93 -25.19
CA LEU A 385 15.34 12.84 -24.42
C LEU A 385 14.10 12.10 -23.91
N GLN A 386 13.99 11.97 -22.58
CA GLN A 386 12.81 11.42 -21.93
C GLN A 386 11.71 12.49 -21.91
N HIS A 387 10.55 12.17 -22.48
CA HIS A 387 9.35 13.00 -22.50
C HIS A 387 8.48 12.72 -21.27
N VAL A 388 7.72 13.74 -20.85
CA VAL A 388 6.73 13.65 -19.77
C VAL A 388 5.41 14.23 -20.25
N LEU A 389 4.33 13.47 -20.15
CA LEU A 389 2.98 13.94 -20.45
C LEU A 389 2.09 13.76 -19.22
N TYR A 390 1.61 14.86 -18.65
CA TYR A 390 0.72 14.82 -17.49
C TYR A 390 -0.71 14.42 -17.90
N PRO A 391 -1.55 13.98 -16.94
CA PRO A 391 -2.94 13.63 -17.22
C PRO A 391 -3.66 14.71 -18.02
N GLN A 392 -4.42 14.29 -19.03
CA GLN A 392 -5.21 15.14 -19.93
C GLN A 392 -4.38 16.14 -20.77
N GLN A 393 -3.05 16.00 -20.80
CA GLN A 393 -2.20 16.75 -21.72
C GLN A 393 -2.01 16.00 -23.04
N ASN A 394 -1.65 16.78 -24.06
CA ASN A 394 -1.31 16.26 -25.37
C ASN A 394 0.05 16.81 -25.84
N MET A 395 0.66 16.09 -26.78
CA MET A 395 1.92 16.46 -27.41
C MET A 395 1.80 16.22 -28.91
N LEU A 396 2.28 17.18 -29.72
CA LEU A 396 2.36 17.01 -31.16
C LEU A 396 3.72 16.43 -31.55
N VAL A 397 3.70 15.28 -32.20
CA VAL A 397 4.89 14.61 -32.74
C VAL A 397 4.88 14.76 -34.25
N LYS A 398 5.98 15.22 -34.83
CA LYS A 398 6.15 15.32 -36.27
C LYS A 398 7.03 14.19 -36.77
N VAL A 399 6.51 13.42 -37.72
CA VAL A 399 7.26 12.40 -38.44
C VAL A 399 7.47 12.91 -39.85
N SER A 400 8.72 12.88 -40.29
CA SER A 400 9.12 13.35 -41.60
C SER A 400 9.60 12.17 -42.45
N PHE A 401 9.22 12.18 -43.72
CA PHE A 401 9.77 11.29 -44.72
C PHE A 401 10.66 12.09 -45.67
N HIS A 402 11.91 11.65 -45.78
CA HIS A 402 12.96 12.24 -46.59
C HIS A 402 13.07 11.45 -47.88
N THR A 403 12.73 12.09 -49.00
CA THR A 403 12.98 11.54 -50.33
C THR A 403 14.36 12.00 -50.76
N THR A 404 15.30 11.07 -50.88
CA THR A 404 16.66 11.36 -51.34
C THR A 404 16.96 10.63 -52.65
N LEU A 405 18.00 11.06 -53.37
CA LEU A 405 18.46 10.40 -54.59
C LEU A 405 18.90 8.94 -54.35
N GLU A 406 19.33 8.61 -53.13
CA GLU A 406 19.76 7.26 -52.78
C GLU A 406 18.58 6.27 -52.78
N LEU A 407 17.40 6.71 -52.33
CA LEU A 407 16.18 5.88 -52.35
C LEU A 407 15.77 5.51 -53.78
N LEU A 408 16.01 6.38 -54.76
CA LEU A 408 15.73 6.07 -56.17
C LEU A 408 16.58 4.92 -56.69
N ARG A 409 17.77 4.68 -56.12
CA ARG A 409 18.62 3.54 -56.50
C ARG A 409 18.06 2.21 -56.01
N CYS A 410 17.20 2.22 -54.98
CA CYS A 410 16.58 1.01 -54.44
C CYS A 410 15.75 0.25 -55.48
N GLN A 411 15.22 0.93 -56.50
CA GLN A 411 14.45 0.29 -57.58
C GLN A 411 15.25 -0.69 -58.45
N HIS A 412 16.59 -0.64 -58.35
CA HIS A 412 17.52 -1.47 -59.12
C HIS A 412 18.25 -2.50 -58.25
N LEU A 413 18.06 -2.47 -56.94
CA LEU A 413 18.70 -3.40 -56.02
C LEU A 413 17.91 -4.71 -55.94
N PRO A 414 18.58 -5.87 -55.83
CA PRO A 414 17.92 -7.13 -55.51
C PRO A 414 17.36 -7.09 -54.08
N GLU A 415 16.32 -7.89 -53.79
CA GLU A 415 15.65 -7.90 -52.48
C GLU A 415 16.61 -8.09 -51.29
N SER A 416 17.69 -8.84 -51.48
CA SER A 416 18.74 -9.08 -50.47
C SER A 416 19.57 -7.84 -50.10
N GLN A 417 19.48 -6.75 -50.87
CA GLN A 417 20.22 -5.50 -50.67
C GLN A 417 19.29 -4.30 -50.36
N LEU A 418 17.98 -4.53 -50.20
CA LEU A 418 17.03 -3.48 -49.86
C LEU A 418 17.15 -3.09 -48.38
N LEU A 419 16.85 -1.81 -48.10
CA LEU A 419 16.77 -1.30 -46.74
C LEU A 419 15.70 -2.07 -45.94
N PRO A 420 15.88 -2.29 -44.63
CA PRO A 420 14.84 -2.89 -43.79
C PRO A 420 13.51 -2.15 -43.91
N GLY A 421 12.43 -2.88 -44.15
CA GLY A 421 11.09 -2.29 -44.36
C GLY A 421 10.84 -1.74 -45.77
N CYS A 422 11.80 -1.82 -46.71
CA CYS A 422 11.63 -1.40 -48.10
C CYS A 422 11.12 -2.55 -48.99
N GLN A 423 10.10 -2.28 -49.80
CA GLN A 423 9.55 -3.20 -50.79
C GLN A 423 9.37 -2.50 -52.14
N VAL A 424 9.76 -3.18 -53.23
CA VAL A 424 9.55 -2.71 -54.60
C VAL A 424 8.30 -3.38 -55.14
N LEU A 425 7.23 -2.62 -55.32
CA LEU A 425 5.96 -3.09 -55.88
C LEU A 425 5.90 -2.73 -57.36
N GLN A 426 5.47 -3.67 -58.20
CA GLN A 426 5.18 -3.43 -59.61
C GLN A 426 3.68 -3.46 -59.85
N LEU A 427 3.14 -2.36 -60.38
CA LEU A 427 1.73 -2.21 -60.71
C LEU A 427 1.45 -2.84 -62.09
N GLN A 428 0.18 -3.21 -62.33
CA GLN A 428 -0.24 -3.85 -63.59
C GLN A 428 0.01 -2.99 -64.85
N ASN A 429 0.08 -1.67 -64.67
CA ASN A 429 0.39 -0.69 -65.71
C ASN A 429 1.91 -0.57 -66.01
N GLY A 430 2.76 -1.34 -65.32
CA GLY A 430 4.22 -1.30 -65.46
C GLY A 430 4.93 -0.29 -64.56
N GLU A 431 4.18 0.54 -63.81
CA GLU A 431 4.76 1.48 -62.85
C GLU A 431 5.37 0.75 -61.65
N ARG A 432 6.45 1.29 -61.09
CA ARG A 432 7.09 0.77 -59.88
C ARG A 432 6.84 1.73 -58.71
N LYS A 433 6.54 1.16 -57.55
CA LYS A 433 6.33 1.90 -56.30
C LYS A 433 7.25 1.35 -55.23
N LEU A 434 7.99 2.24 -54.56
CA LEU A 434 8.73 1.89 -53.36
C LEU A 434 7.80 2.06 -52.15
N LYS A 435 7.66 1.02 -51.35
CA LYS A 435 6.92 1.04 -50.08
C LYS A 435 7.94 0.93 -48.94
N PHE A 436 7.84 1.82 -47.95
CA PHE A 436 8.66 1.76 -46.74
C PHE A 436 7.73 1.64 -45.55
N ASP A 437 7.91 0.59 -44.75
CA ASP A 437 7.17 0.38 -43.51
C ASP A 437 8.09 0.66 -42.32
N GLN A 438 7.60 1.48 -41.39
CA GLN A 438 8.37 1.88 -40.21
C GLN A 438 7.46 2.02 -38.99
N ASN A 439 7.92 1.47 -37.88
CA ASN A 439 7.23 1.54 -36.59
C ASN A 439 7.76 2.74 -35.78
N LEU A 440 6.83 3.51 -35.22
CA LEU A 440 7.09 4.49 -34.18
C LEU A 440 6.94 3.80 -32.83
N VAL A 441 8.02 3.67 -32.09
CA VAL A 441 8.00 3.02 -30.79
C VAL A 441 7.95 4.07 -29.68
N ILE A 442 6.97 3.91 -28.80
CA ILE A 442 6.85 4.62 -27.54
C ILE A 442 7.33 3.67 -26.44
N GLU A 443 8.50 3.95 -25.88
CA GLU A 443 9.04 3.18 -24.75
C GLU A 443 8.77 3.93 -23.45
N HIS A 444 8.01 3.32 -22.55
CA HIS A 444 7.69 3.89 -21.25
C HIS A 444 8.80 3.64 -20.23
N SER A 445 8.82 4.41 -19.14
CA SER A 445 9.84 4.29 -18.09
C SER A 445 9.89 2.91 -17.40
N ASN A 446 8.82 2.14 -17.48
CA ASN A 446 8.74 0.75 -17.00
C ASN A 446 9.24 -0.27 -18.05
N CYS A 447 9.90 0.19 -19.13
CA CYS A 447 10.39 -0.60 -20.26
C CYS A 447 9.30 -1.29 -21.10
N THR A 448 8.03 -0.96 -20.89
CA THR A 448 6.96 -1.41 -21.79
C THR A 448 6.97 -0.59 -23.07
N THR A 449 6.61 -1.21 -24.18
CA THR A 449 6.60 -0.56 -25.50
C THR A 449 5.19 -0.55 -26.08
N GLN A 450 4.84 0.57 -26.71
CA GLN A 450 3.65 0.75 -27.53
C GLN A 450 4.14 1.08 -28.96
N VAL A 451 3.56 0.43 -29.97
CA VAL A 451 3.93 0.57 -31.39
C VAL A 451 2.79 1.18 -32.18
#